data_AF-A0A5C7MYX8-F1
#
_entry.id   AF-A0A5C7MYX8-F1
#
_cell.length_a   1.000
_cell.length_b   1.000
_cell.length_c   1.000
_cell.angle_alpha   90.00
_cell.angle_beta   90.00
_cell.angle_gamma   90.00
#
_symmetry.space_group_name_H-M   'P 1'
#
loop_
_entity.id
_entity.type
_entity.pdbx_description
1 polymer ?
#
loop_
_entity_poly.entity_id
_entity_poly.type
_entity_poly.pdbx_seq_one_letter_code
_entity_poly.pdbx_strand_id
1 'polypeptide(L)'
;KLAEYFDGGLTLAEKRQLFDEHVQWYRMYGMSMRPVPETWEDFQTYWEHKCSEELEINRATLDIFTIRIPKPWFVLMPTPVWDQMFKPFVAGQRWVAAGVFDPAVRERAGMRWTPGDEVVLRLLGKAVELAFLAVPDEIRLHPRALAAYRRAAGRAPADAPLVEAPGFMAPPKDRWGLPMHYVPRHKSLMERAGSLVHTTFSLAGLRPRAGRSVSGKAA
;
A
#
# COMPACT_ATOMS: atom_id res chain seq x y z
N LYS A 1 -12.97 -8.71 7.17
CA LYS A 1 -12.95 -8.99 5.72
C LYS A 1 -11.55 -9.14 5.12
N LEU A 2 -10.69 -8.11 5.11
CA LEU A 2 -9.43 -8.18 4.35
C LEU A 2 -8.51 -9.35 4.77
N ALA A 3 -8.11 -9.42 6.06
CA ALA A 3 -7.31 -10.54 6.55
C ALA A 3 -8.03 -11.89 6.42
N GLU A 4 -9.36 -11.92 6.62
CA GLU A 4 -10.18 -13.13 6.50
C GLU A 4 -10.22 -13.69 5.08
N TYR A 5 -10.10 -12.85 4.06
CA TYR A 5 -10.20 -13.29 2.67
C TYR A 5 -8.84 -13.54 2.04
N PHE A 6 -7.82 -12.76 2.40
CA PHE A 6 -6.54 -12.73 1.70
C PHE A 6 -5.36 -13.27 2.51
N ASP A 7 -5.51 -13.49 3.82
CA ASP A 7 -4.39 -13.78 4.74
C ASP A 7 -4.71 -14.90 5.73
N GLY A 8 -5.56 -15.86 5.36
CA GLY A 8 -5.91 -17.02 6.21
C GLY A 8 -6.88 -16.74 7.37
N GLY A 9 -7.10 -15.46 7.71
CA GLY A 9 -7.99 -15.02 8.77
C GLY A 9 -7.32 -14.88 10.13
N LEU A 10 -8.04 -14.23 11.05
CA LEU A 10 -7.56 -13.92 12.40
C LEU A 10 -8.53 -14.50 13.43
N THR A 11 -7.98 -15.14 14.45
CA THR A 11 -8.69 -15.54 15.66
C THR A 11 -9.17 -14.32 16.44
N LEU A 12 -10.12 -14.52 17.37
CA LEU A 12 -10.60 -13.42 18.21
C LEU A 12 -9.49 -12.81 19.07
N ALA A 13 -8.57 -13.64 19.56
CA ALA A 13 -7.42 -13.17 20.35
C ALA A 13 -6.49 -12.30 19.50
N GLU A 14 -6.19 -12.72 18.27
CA GLU A 14 -5.37 -11.93 17.33
C GLU A 14 -6.05 -10.62 16.92
N LYS A 15 -7.39 -10.62 16.74
CA LYS A 15 -8.15 -9.39 16.48
C LYS A 15 -8.03 -8.39 17.63
N ARG A 16 -8.13 -8.85 18.87
CA ARG A 16 -7.95 -8.02 20.08
C ARG A 16 -6.52 -7.48 20.18
N GLN A 17 -5.53 -8.34 19.97
CA GLN A 17 -4.13 -7.90 19.93
C GLN A 17 -3.89 -6.84 18.84
N LEU A 18 -4.40 -7.07 17.64
CA LEU A 18 -4.28 -6.13 16.52
C LEU A 18 -4.89 -4.76 16.87
N PHE A 19 -6.03 -4.75 17.55
CA PHE A 19 -6.66 -3.53 18.03
C PHE A 19 -5.77 -2.78 19.03
N ASP A 20 -5.24 -3.47 20.04
CA ASP A 20 -4.36 -2.87 21.05
C ASP A 20 -3.09 -2.28 20.41
N GLU A 21 -2.49 -2.99 19.45
CA GLU A 21 -1.35 -2.52 18.67
C GLU A 21 -1.70 -1.28 17.82
N HIS A 22 -2.88 -1.24 17.22
CA HIS A 22 -3.36 -0.06 16.46
C HIS A 22 -3.57 1.15 17.37
N VAL A 23 -4.11 0.95 18.58
CA VAL A 23 -4.23 2.01 19.59
C VAL A 23 -2.85 2.55 19.96
N GLN A 24 -1.86 1.68 20.14
CA GLN A 24 -0.49 2.08 20.40
C GLN A 24 0.10 2.90 19.24
N TRP A 25 -0.12 2.49 17.99
CA TRP A 25 0.35 3.24 16.82
C TRP A 25 -0.33 4.60 16.70
N TYR A 26 -1.63 4.68 16.98
CA TYR A 26 -2.36 5.95 16.95
C TYR A 26 -1.80 6.94 17.98
N ARG A 27 -1.42 6.48 19.18
CA ARG A 27 -0.76 7.33 20.21
C ARG A 27 0.53 7.96 19.69
N MET A 28 1.26 7.29 18.81
CA MET A 28 2.51 7.83 18.24
C MET A 28 2.28 9.03 17.32
N TYR A 29 1.06 9.22 16.80
CA TYR A 29 0.74 10.42 16.03
C TYR A 29 0.63 11.69 16.89
N GLY A 30 0.60 11.57 18.23
CA GLY A 30 0.48 12.72 19.14
C GLY A 30 -0.89 13.41 19.09
N MET A 31 -1.91 12.73 18.55
CA MET A 31 -3.29 13.21 18.52
C MET A 31 -4.02 12.90 19.84
N SER A 32 -5.17 13.55 20.05
CA SER A 32 -6.02 13.27 21.21
C SER A 32 -6.53 11.83 21.20
N MET A 33 -6.50 11.16 22.35
CA MET A 33 -7.03 9.81 22.54
C MET A 33 -8.53 9.77 22.84
N ARG A 34 -9.17 10.93 23.04
CA ARG A 34 -10.62 11.02 23.33
C ARG A 34 -11.53 10.29 22.32
N PRO A 35 -11.27 10.29 21.00
CA PRO A 35 -12.14 9.59 20.04
C PRO A 35 -11.81 8.11 19.87
N VAL A 36 -10.78 7.58 20.54
CA VAL A 36 -10.33 6.21 20.36
C VAL A 36 -11.12 5.28 21.29
N PRO A 37 -11.76 4.21 20.77
CA PRO A 37 -12.45 3.24 21.60
C PRO A 37 -11.50 2.59 22.64
N GLU A 38 -12.02 2.24 23.81
CA GLU A 38 -11.20 1.66 24.89
C GLU A 38 -11.04 0.14 24.76
N THR A 39 -12.04 -0.53 24.17
CA THR A 39 -12.06 -1.98 24.00
C THR A 39 -12.35 -2.39 22.55
N TRP A 40 -12.05 -3.64 22.24
CA TRP A 40 -12.40 -4.24 20.94
C TRP A 40 -13.90 -4.19 20.68
N GLU A 41 -14.72 -4.50 21.69
CA GLU A 41 -16.17 -4.47 21.58
C GLU A 41 -16.69 -3.05 21.31
N ASP A 42 -16.18 -2.04 22.02
CA ASP A 42 -16.53 -0.63 21.77
C ASP A 42 -16.14 -0.21 20.35
N PHE A 43 -15.00 -0.69 19.85
CA PHE A 43 -14.59 -0.45 18.48
C PHE A 43 -15.56 -1.07 17.47
N GLN A 44 -16.09 -2.28 17.72
CA GLN A 44 -17.08 -2.89 16.84
C GLN A 44 -18.35 -2.05 16.78
N THR A 45 -18.87 -1.61 17.93
CA THR A 45 -20.05 -0.73 17.98
C THR A 45 -19.79 0.63 17.32
N TYR A 46 -18.63 1.24 17.58
CA TYR A 46 -18.20 2.47 16.92
C TYR A 46 -18.14 2.29 15.41
N TRP A 47 -17.52 1.20 14.93
CA TRP A 47 -17.36 0.91 13.51
C TRP A 47 -18.73 0.73 12.83
N GLU A 48 -19.62 -0.07 13.43
CA GLU A 48 -20.98 -0.26 12.93
C GLU A 48 -21.72 1.06 12.83
N HIS A 49 -21.74 1.88 13.88
CA HIS A 49 -22.38 3.19 13.88
C HIS A 49 -21.77 4.14 12.84
N LYS A 50 -20.44 4.20 12.71
CA LYS A 50 -19.79 5.02 11.67
C LYS A 50 -20.20 4.56 10.27
N CYS A 51 -20.20 3.25 10.04
CA CYS A 51 -20.56 2.69 8.75
C CYS A 51 -22.04 2.79 8.44
N SER A 52 -22.95 2.72 9.42
CA SER A 52 -24.39 2.74 9.21
C SER A 52 -25.02 4.13 9.33
N GLU A 53 -24.50 5.05 10.13
CA GLU A 53 -25.17 6.32 10.38
C GLU A 53 -24.40 7.53 9.85
N GLU A 54 -23.07 7.53 9.92
CA GLU A 54 -22.28 8.76 9.66
C GLU A 54 -21.61 8.82 8.30
N LEU A 55 -21.25 7.68 7.69
CA LEU A 55 -20.55 7.68 6.40
C LEU A 55 -21.51 8.04 5.26
N GLU A 56 -21.28 9.23 4.69
CA GLU A 56 -21.99 9.78 3.55
C GLU A 56 -21.15 9.79 2.28
N ILE A 57 -21.81 9.65 1.13
CA ILE A 57 -21.18 9.78 -0.17
C ILE A 57 -21.19 11.25 -0.59
N ASN A 58 -20.02 11.88 -0.53
CA ASN A 58 -19.84 13.25 -0.96
C ASN A 58 -19.15 13.34 -2.33
N ARG A 59 -19.01 14.56 -2.85
CA ARG A 59 -18.39 14.81 -4.15
C ARG A 59 -16.95 14.30 -4.24
N ALA A 60 -16.16 14.47 -3.18
CA ALA A 60 -14.79 13.99 -3.14
C ALA A 60 -14.72 12.46 -3.26
N THR A 61 -15.64 11.73 -2.63
CA THR A 61 -15.76 10.27 -2.76
C THR A 61 -16.04 9.87 -4.22
N LEU A 62 -16.96 10.56 -4.89
CA LEU A 62 -17.27 10.31 -6.30
C LEU A 62 -16.08 10.61 -7.22
N ASP A 63 -15.36 11.70 -6.94
CA ASP A 63 -14.18 12.07 -7.71
C ASP A 63 -13.09 10.98 -7.59
N ILE A 64 -12.88 10.42 -6.38
CA ILE A 64 -11.98 9.27 -6.14
C ILE A 64 -12.37 8.08 -7.02
N PHE A 65 -13.66 7.76 -7.12
CA PHE A 65 -14.10 6.69 -7.98
C PHE A 65 -13.75 6.94 -9.45
N THR A 66 -13.73 8.20 -9.89
CA THR A 66 -13.40 8.55 -11.29
C THR A 66 -11.92 8.81 -11.56
N ILE A 67 -11.03 8.66 -10.56
CA ILE A 67 -9.59 8.85 -10.75
C ILE A 67 -9.08 7.91 -11.84
N ARG A 68 -8.29 8.48 -12.74
CA ARG A 68 -7.69 7.81 -13.89
C ARG A 68 -6.20 7.63 -13.66
N ILE A 69 -5.67 6.50 -14.12
CA ILE A 69 -4.22 6.28 -14.13
C ILE A 69 -3.63 7.24 -15.17
N PRO A 70 -2.86 8.26 -14.76
CA PRO A 70 -2.32 9.24 -15.69
C PRO A 70 -1.34 8.55 -16.64
N LYS A 71 -1.45 8.85 -17.95
CA LYS A 71 -0.51 8.34 -18.94
C LYS A 71 0.85 9.03 -18.76
N PRO A 72 1.94 8.29 -18.51
CA PRO A 72 3.26 8.89 -18.47
C PRO A 72 3.63 9.51 -19.82
N TRP A 73 4.32 10.65 -19.80
CA TRP A 73 4.66 11.41 -21.01
C TRP A 73 5.52 10.63 -22.02
N PHE A 74 6.31 9.66 -21.54
CA PHE A 74 7.19 8.83 -22.37
C PHE A 74 6.46 7.66 -23.07
N VAL A 75 5.20 7.40 -22.75
CA VAL A 75 4.41 6.35 -23.41
C VAL A 75 3.86 6.91 -24.73
N LEU A 76 4.40 6.43 -25.84
CA LEU A 76 4.08 6.87 -27.22
C LEU A 76 2.70 6.41 -27.73
N MET A 77 1.92 5.74 -26.91
CA MET A 77 0.56 5.30 -27.24
C MET A 77 -0.46 6.47 -27.18
N PRO A 78 -1.46 6.52 -28.07
CA PRO A 78 -2.56 7.46 -27.97
C PRO A 78 -3.31 7.31 -26.63
N THR A 79 -3.68 8.42 -26.01
CA THR A 79 -4.38 8.45 -24.71
C THR A 79 -5.63 7.56 -24.69
N PRO A 80 -6.52 7.55 -25.71
CA PRO A 80 -7.70 6.68 -25.69
C PRO A 80 -7.38 5.18 -25.61
N VAL A 81 -6.26 4.74 -26.20
CA VAL A 81 -5.84 3.34 -26.16
C VAL A 81 -5.28 2.99 -24.78
N TRP A 82 -4.48 3.88 -24.20
CA TRP A 82 -4.00 3.74 -22.81
C TRP A 82 -5.17 3.60 -21.85
N ASP A 83 -6.15 4.48 -21.98
CA ASP A 83 -7.34 4.48 -21.13
C ASP A 83 -8.13 3.19 -21.24
N GLN A 84 -8.36 2.73 -22.47
CA GLN A 84 -9.10 1.51 -22.72
C GLN A 84 -8.39 0.28 -22.14
N MET A 85 -7.06 0.26 -22.17
CA MET A 85 -6.25 -0.83 -21.62
C MET A 85 -6.37 -0.94 -20.10
N PHE A 86 -6.44 0.20 -19.38
CA PHE A 86 -6.55 0.21 -17.92
C PHE A 86 -7.98 0.17 -17.39
N LYS A 87 -9.00 0.45 -18.21
CA LYS A 87 -10.41 0.33 -17.82
C LYS A 87 -10.77 -0.99 -17.11
N PRO A 88 -10.41 -2.19 -17.63
CA PRO A 88 -10.73 -3.44 -16.93
C PRO A 88 -10.00 -3.56 -15.59
N PHE A 89 -8.75 -3.09 -15.51
CA PHE A 89 -7.99 -3.08 -14.26
C PHE A 89 -8.63 -2.17 -13.20
N VAL A 90 -9.00 -0.95 -13.59
CA VAL A 90 -9.69 -0.01 -12.69
C VAL A 90 -11.06 -0.55 -12.27
N ALA A 91 -11.80 -1.18 -13.19
CA ALA A 91 -13.06 -1.85 -12.87
C ALA A 91 -12.85 -2.99 -11.87
N GLY A 92 -11.80 -3.80 -12.04
CA GLY A 92 -11.42 -4.86 -11.10
C GLY A 92 -11.06 -4.31 -9.72
N GLN A 93 -10.26 -3.24 -9.65
CA GLN A 93 -9.92 -2.58 -8.38
C GLN A 93 -11.18 -2.05 -7.66
N ARG A 94 -12.10 -1.42 -8.40
CA ARG A 94 -13.39 -0.97 -7.85
C ARG A 94 -14.24 -2.13 -7.35
N TRP A 95 -14.27 -3.25 -8.10
CA TRP A 95 -14.99 -4.45 -7.70
C TRP A 95 -14.40 -5.07 -6.42
N VAL A 96 -13.08 -5.19 -6.30
CA VAL A 96 -12.42 -5.65 -5.06
C VAL A 96 -12.74 -4.70 -3.90
N ALA A 97 -12.64 -3.38 -4.11
CA ALA A 97 -12.97 -2.38 -3.09
C ALA A 97 -14.43 -2.52 -2.61
N ALA A 98 -15.38 -2.68 -3.54
CA ALA A 98 -16.78 -2.92 -3.21
C ALA A 98 -16.97 -4.19 -2.35
N GLY A 99 -16.21 -5.24 -2.63
CA GLY A 99 -16.27 -6.48 -1.85
C GLY A 99 -15.73 -6.37 -0.42
N VAL A 100 -14.70 -5.55 -0.23
CA VAL A 100 -14.06 -5.34 1.09
C VAL A 100 -14.82 -4.32 1.94
N PHE A 101 -15.57 -3.40 1.33
CA PHE A 101 -16.39 -2.44 2.06
C PHE A 101 -17.47 -3.10 2.92
N ASP A 102 -17.84 -2.38 3.98
CA ASP A 102 -18.99 -2.72 4.79
C ASP A 102 -20.28 -2.65 3.96
N PRO A 103 -21.25 -3.57 4.12
CA PRO A 103 -22.49 -3.56 3.34
C PRO A 103 -23.21 -2.21 3.34
N ALA A 104 -23.29 -1.51 4.49
CA ALA A 104 -23.99 -0.23 4.58
C ALA A 104 -23.31 0.86 3.73
N VAL A 105 -21.98 0.91 3.77
CA VAL A 105 -21.18 1.86 2.97
C VAL A 105 -21.29 1.55 1.47
N ARG A 106 -21.28 0.27 1.12
CA ARG A 106 -21.37 -0.20 -0.26
C ARG A 106 -22.73 0.14 -0.89
N GLU A 107 -23.81 -0.05 -0.15
CA GLU A 107 -25.17 0.30 -0.60
C GLU A 107 -25.32 1.80 -0.82
N ARG A 108 -24.83 2.63 0.11
CA ARG A 108 -24.81 4.09 -0.08
C ARG A 108 -23.97 4.53 -1.27
N ALA A 109 -22.83 3.88 -1.49
CA ALA A 109 -21.97 4.13 -2.64
C ALA A 109 -22.59 3.71 -3.98
N GLY A 110 -23.77 3.06 -3.99
CA GLY A 110 -24.43 2.58 -5.20
C GLY A 110 -23.64 1.45 -5.88
N MET A 111 -22.79 0.75 -5.14
CA MET A 111 -21.96 -0.31 -5.67
C MET A 111 -22.75 -1.62 -5.71
N ARG A 112 -23.04 -2.10 -6.92
CA ARG A 112 -23.69 -3.39 -7.13
C ARG A 112 -22.80 -4.51 -6.58
N TRP A 113 -23.37 -5.35 -5.73
CA TRP A 113 -22.73 -6.56 -5.21
C TRP A 113 -23.72 -7.71 -5.15
N THR A 114 -23.36 -8.84 -5.74
CA THR A 114 -24.20 -10.04 -5.75
C THR A 114 -23.62 -11.14 -4.85
N PRO A 115 -24.43 -12.13 -4.44
CA PRO A 115 -23.91 -13.31 -3.75
C PRO A 115 -22.86 -14.07 -4.56
N GLY A 116 -22.95 -14.04 -5.89
CA GLY A 116 -21.94 -14.62 -6.78
C GLY A 116 -20.60 -13.87 -6.69
N ASP A 117 -20.63 -12.53 -6.65
CA ASP A 117 -19.42 -11.70 -6.47
C ASP A 117 -18.72 -12.03 -5.16
N GLU A 118 -19.48 -12.27 -4.09
CA GLU A 118 -18.95 -12.67 -2.78
C GLU A 118 -18.16 -13.98 -2.85
N VAL A 119 -18.69 -14.99 -3.55
CA VAL A 119 -18.00 -16.27 -3.75
C VAL A 119 -16.74 -16.08 -4.57
N VAL A 120 -16.82 -15.34 -5.68
CA VAL A 120 -15.66 -15.09 -6.56
C VAL A 120 -14.57 -14.33 -5.82
N LEU A 121 -14.91 -13.34 -5.00
CA LEU A 121 -13.93 -12.60 -4.20
C LEU A 121 -13.23 -13.48 -3.18
N ARG A 122 -13.96 -14.39 -2.52
CA ARG A 122 -13.35 -15.35 -1.58
C ARG A 122 -12.40 -16.32 -2.27
N LEU A 123 -12.77 -16.80 -3.46
CA LEU A 123 -11.88 -17.64 -4.28
C LEU A 123 -10.64 -16.88 -4.74
N LEU A 124 -10.79 -15.64 -5.19
CA LEU A 124 -9.67 -14.76 -5.52
C LEU A 124 -8.77 -14.56 -4.31
N GLY A 125 -9.36 -14.26 -3.15
CA GLY A 125 -8.63 -14.09 -1.90
C GLY A 125 -7.81 -15.32 -1.53
N LYS A 126 -8.40 -16.52 -1.64
CA LYS A 126 -7.69 -17.79 -1.44
C LYS A 126 -6.58 -18.05 -2.45
N ALA A 127 -6.79 -17.70 -3.72
CA ALA A 127 -5.73 -17.79 -4.72
C ALA A 127 -4.57 -16.84 -4.40
N VAL A 128 -4.86 -15.63 -3.95
CA VAL A 128 -3.86 -14.65 -3.51
C VAL A 128 -3.11 -15.14 -2.27
N GLU A 129 -3.81 -15.63 -1.25
CA GLU A 129 -3.23 -16.22 -0.04
C GLU A 129 -2.20 -17.31 -0.40
N LEU A 130 -2.59 -18.26 -1.27
CA LEU A 130 -1.71 -19.32 -1.74
C LEU A 130 -0.53 -18.81 -2.55
N ALA A 131 -0.75 -17.83 -3.44
CA ALA A 131 0.32 -17.23 -4.22
C ALA A 131 1.35 -16.53 -3.32
N PHE A 132 0.91 -15.89 -2.23
CA PHE A 132 1.77 -15.19 -1.29
C PHE A 132 2.66 -16.15 -0.47
N LEU A 133 2.28 -17.42 -0.29
CA LEU A 133 3.17 -18.42 0.33
C LEU A 133 4.46 -18.64 -0.45
N ALA A 134 4.43 -18.43 -1.77
CA ALA A 134 5.59 -18.59 -2.63
C ALA A 134 6.45 -17.30 -2.74
N VAL A 135 6.00 -16.18 -2.17
CA VAL A 135 6.71 -14.89 -2.26
C VAL A 135 7.65 -14.74 -1.06
N PRO A 136 8.97 -14.65 -1.27
CA PRO A 136 9.93 -14.41 -0.19
C PRO A 136 9.64 -13.12 0.58
N ASP A 137 9.93 -13.11 1.87
CA ASP A 137 9.75 -11.94 2.75
C ASP A 137 10.53 -10.71 2.27
N GLU A 138 11.67 -10.90 1.61
CA GLU A 138 12.46 -9.84 0.99
C GLU A 138 11.71 -9.04 -0.08
N ILE A 139 10.73 -9.68 -0.72
CA ILE A 139 9.90 -9.07 -1.78
C ILE A 139 8.59 -8.56 -1.18
N ARG A 140 8.04 -9.29 -0.21
CA ARG A 140 6.76 -8.97 0.42
C ARG A 140 6.85 -7.77 1.36
N LEU A 141 7.96 -7.63 2.08
CA LEU A 141 8.11 -6.64 3.14
C LEU A 141 8.94 -5.45 2.68
N HIS A 142 8.53 -4.25 3.11
CA HIS A 142 9.35 -3.06 2.95
C HIS A 142 10.71 -3.25 3.66
N PRO A 143 11.85 -2.79 3.11
CA PRO A 143 13.19 -3.05 3.68
C PRO A 143 13.35 -2.63 5.15
N ARG A 144 12.68 -1.55 5.57
CA ARG A 144 12.61 -1.12 6.97
C ARG A 144 11.96 -2.15 7.89
N ALA A 145 10.86 -2.75 7.43
CA ALA A 145 10.15 -3.78 8.17
C ALA A 145 10.99 -5.06 8.23
N LEU A 146 11.57 -5.49 7.11
CA LEU A 146 12.47 -6.65 7.07
C LEU A 146 13.65 -6.50 8.04
N ALA A 147 14.28 -5.32 8.08
CA ALA A 147 15.37 -5.04 9.03
C ALA A 147 14.89 -5.08 10.48
N ALA A 148 13.69 -4.57 10.78
CA ALA A 148 13.10 -4.66 12.11
C ALA A 148 12.84 -6.13 12.52
N TYR A 149 12.25 -6.95 11.65
CA TYR A 149 12.02 -8.37 11.91
C TYR A 149 13.32 -9.15 12.10
N ARG A 150 14.37 -8.86 11.31
CA ARG A 150 15.68 -9.49 11.47
C ARG A 150 16.30 -9.17 12.84
N ARG A 151 16.14 -7.95 13.35
CA ARG A 151 16.57 -7.57 14.71
C ARG A 151 15.75 -8.27 15.79
N ALA A 152 14.42 -8.25 15.66
CA ALA A 152 13.52 -8.91 16.60
C ALA A 152 13.78 -10.43 16.70
N ALA A 153 14.11 -11.07 15.57
CA ALA A 153 14.46 -12.49 15.49
C ALA A 153 15.92 -12.81 15.91
N GLY A 154 16.69 -11.82 16.38
CA GLY A 154 18.10 -12.00 16.78
C GLY A 154 19.07 -12.25 15.62
N ARG A 155 18.62 -12.11 14.37
CA ARG A 155 19.45 -12.28 13.16
C ARG A 155 20.29 -11.05 12.83
N ALA A 156 20.06 -9.94 13.52
CA ALA A 156 20.84 -8.71 13.45
C ALA A 156 20.96 -8.09 14.86
N PRO A 157 22.05 -7.37 15.16
CA PRO A 157 22.20 -6.66 16.44
C PRO A 157 21.05 -5.68 16.71
N ALA A 158 20.62 -5.55 17.96
CA ALA A 158 19.53 -4.65 18.34
C ALA A 158 19.86 -3.17 18.03
N ASP A 159 21.13 -2.82 18.14
CA ASP A 159 21.72 -1.50 17.85
C ASP A 159 22.16 -1.34 16.39
N ALA A 160 21.86 -2.32 15.52
CA ALA A 160 22.19 -2.20 14.09
C ALA A 160 21.56 -0.93 13.49
N PRO A 161 22.29 -0.24 12.59
CA PRO A 161 21.84 1.04 12.02
C PRO A 161 20.48 0.88 11.34
N LEU A 162 19.61 1.89 11.50
CA LEU A 162 18.30 1.89 10.88
C LEU A 162 18.42 1.91 9.35
N VAL A 163 17.78 0.94 8.71
CA VAL A 163 17.67 0.90 7.26
C VAL A 163 16.78 2.05 6.81
N GLU A 164 17.22 2.82 5.82
CA GLU A 164 16.43 3.90 5.23
C GLU A 164 15.43 3.35 4.20
N ALA A 165 14.43 4.17 3.84
CA ALA A 165 13.53 3.82 2.74
C ALA A 165 14.29 3.84 1.41
N PRO A 166 13.98 2.94 0.46
CA PRO A 166 14.59 2.96 -0.86
C PRO A 166 14.39 4.30 -1.57
N GLY A 167 15.43 4.79 -2.25
CA GLY A 167 15.37 6.09 -2.93
C GLY A 167 14.29 6.20 -4.02
N PHE A 168 13.78 5.10 -4.58
CA PHE A 168 12.69 5.15 -5.57
C PHE A 168 11.33 5.51 -4.96
N MET A 169 11.16 5.34 -3.64
CA MET A 169 9.97 5.79 -2.90
C MET A 169 10.09 7.23 -2.42
N ALA A 170 11.21 7.91 -2.71
CA ALA A 170 11.40 9.30 -2.35
C ALA A 170 10.38 10.19 -3.08
N PRO A 171 9.93 11.29 -2.47
CA PRO A 171 9.06 12.25 -3.13
C PRO A 171 9.71 12.81 -4.41
N PRO A 172 8.91 13.39 -5.33
CA PRO A 172 9.42 14.19 -6.44
C PRO A 172 10.46 15.23 -5.98
N LYS A 173 11.48 15.49 -6.80
CA LYS A 173 12.62 16.35 -6.43
C LYS A 173 12.22 17.77 -6.03
N ASP A 174 11.17 18.29 -6.63
CA ASP A 174 10.58 19.60 -6.32
C ASP A 174 9.99 19.69 -4.90
N ARG A 175 9.73 18.55 -4.26
CA ARG A 175 9.22 18.45 -2.89
C ARG A 175 10.28 18.09 -1.86
N TRP A 176 11.54 18.00 -2.27
CA TRP A 176 12.63 17.72 -1.34
C TRP A 176 12.86 18.90 -0.40
N GLY A 177 13.06 18.62 0.89
CA GLY A 177 13.25 19.64 1.92
C GLY A 177 11.96 20.17 2.57
N LEU A 178 10.78 19.76 2.08
CA LEU A 178 9.53 20.03 2.79
C LEU A 178 9.46 19.19 4.09
N PRO A 179 8.99 19.77 5.21
CA PRO A 179 9.01 19.10 6.51
C PRO A 179 8.13 17.84 6.56
N MET A 180 7.13 17.74 5.69
CA MET A 180 6.21 16.60 5.64
C MET A 180 6.77 15.39 4.86
N HIS A 181 7.93 15.52 4.23
CA HIS A 181 8.51 14.46 3.41
C HIS A 181 9.86 14.00 3.94
N TYR A 182 9.94 12.71 4.27
CA TYR A 182 11.21 12.04 4.54
C TYR A 182 11.96 11.78 3.22
N VAL A 183 13.23 12.19 3.17
CA VAL A 183 14.14 11.90 2.05
C VAL A 183 15.36 11.16 2.60
N PRO A 184 15.66 9.94 2.11
CA PRO A 184 16.81 9.17 2.58
C PRO A 184 18.12 9.91 2.27
N ARG A 185 19.05 9.96 3.23
CA ARG A 185 20.35 10.64 3.09
C ARG A 185 21.37 9.79 2.35
N HIS A 186 21.23 8.46 2.35
CA HIS A 186 22.23 7.54 1.80
C HIS A 186 21.64 6.56 0.78
N LYS A 187 22.32 6.44 -0.37
CA LYS A 187 22.02 5.41 -1.37
C LYS A 187 22.72 4.11 -0.96
N SER A 188 21.96 3.10 -0.52
CA SER A 188 22.53 1.82 -0.08
C SER A 188 22.73 0.87 -1.27
N LEU A 189 23.81 0.09 -1.30
CA LEU A 189 24.07 -0.91 -2.35
C LEU A 189 23.00 -2.02 -2.42
N MET A 190 22.30 -2.31 -1.32
CA MET A 190 21.14 -3.23 -1.32
C MET A 190 19.93 -2.66 -2.06
N GLU A 191 19.89 -1.36 -2.36
CA GLU A 191 18.88 -0.77 -3.24
C GLU A 191 18.89 -1.42 -4.63
N ARG A 192 20.02 -1.94 -5.11
CA ARG A 192 20.10 -2.56 -6.45
C ARG A 192 19.32 -3.87 -6.57
N ALA A 193 19.33 -4.70 -5.54
CA ALA A 193 18.63 -6.00 -5.55
C ALA A 193 17.12 -5.83 -5.33
N GLY A 194 16.72 -5.00 -4.36
CA GLY A 194 15.31 -4.65 -4.14
C GLY A 194 14.73 -3.80 -5.29
N SER A 195 15.52 -2.91 -5.90
CA SER A 195 15.09 -2.20 -7.12
C SER A 195 14.88 -3.15 -8.28
N LEU A 196 15.69 -4.20 -8.45
CA LEU A 196 15.48 -5.13 -9.57
C LEU A 196 14.11 -5.82 -9.48
N VAL A 197 13.62 -6.15 -8.28
CA VAL A 197 12.32 -6.82 -8.15
C VAL A 197 11.14 -5.83 -8.21
N HIS A 198 11.24 -4.66 -7.58
CA HIS A 198 10.17 -3.64 -7.64
C HIS A 198 10.15 -2.82 -8.95
N THR A 199 11.26 -2.75 -9.69
CA THR A 199 11.29 -2.22 -11.07
C THR A 199 10.76 -3.24 -12.08
N THR A 200 10.70 -4.53 -11.73
CA THR A 200 10.10 -5.54 -12.63
C THR A 200 8.57 -5.43 -12.68
N PHE A 201 7.92 -4.93 -11.61
CA PHE A 201 6.47 -4.64 -11.60
C PHE A 201 6.12 -3.16 -11.78
N SER A 202 7.11 -2.25 -11.84
CA SER A 202 6.94 -0.87 -12.29
C SER A 202 7.64 -0.67 -13.61
N LEU A 203 6.88 -0.75 -14.71
CA LEU A 203 7.35 -0.50 -16.07
C LEU A 203 8.31 0.71 -16.16
N ALA A 204 9.50 0.40 -16.68
CA ALA A 204 10.51 1.28 -17.29
C ALA A 204 11.42 2.11 -16.36
N GLY A 205 12.73 1.92 -16.52
CA GLY A 205 13.70 2.96 -16.12
C GLY A 205 15.18 2.63 -15.98
N LEU A 206 15.74 1.54 -16.54
CA LEU A 206 17.21 1.40 -16.60
C LEU A 206 17.75 1.97 -17.91
N ARG A 207 18.48 3.09 -17.84
CA ARG A 207 19.40 3.53 -18.89
C ARG A 207 20.84 3.26 -18.41
N PRO A 208 21.70 2.57 -19.18
CA PRO A 208 23.12 2.51 -18.87
C PRO A 208 23.73 3.90 -19.10
N ARG A 209 24.50 4.38 -18.13
CA ARG A 209 25.26 5.62 -18.23
C ARG A 209 26.47 5.36 -19.14
N ALA A 210 26.36 5.71 -20.42
CA ALA A 210 27.50 5.74 -21.34
C ALA A 210 28.50 6.80 -20.84
N GLY A 211 29.72 6.37 -20.55
CA GLY A 211 30.83 7.24 -20.21
C GLY A 211 31.21 8.12 -21.40
N ARG A 212 31.45 9.41 -21.15
CA ARG A 212 32.22 10.26 -22.03
C ARG A 212 33.37 10.83 -21.22
N SER A 213 34.57 10.29 -21.48
CA SER A 213 35.85 10.89 -21.12
C SER A 213 35.97 12.25 -21.79
N VAL A 214 36.31 13.29 -21.02
CA VAL A 214 36.91 14.50 -21.57
C VAL A 214 38.33 14.55 -21.02
N SER A 215 39.28 14.22 -21.88
CA SER A 215 40.71 14.48 -21.71
C SER A 215 40.92 15.99 -21.74
N GLY A 216 41.73 16.50 -20.81
CA GLY A 216 42.23 17.87 -20.84
C GLY A 216 43.29 18.10 -21.92
N LYS A 217 43.48 19.39 -22.24
CA LYS A 217 44.70 20.13 -22.64
C LYS A 217 44.24 21.57 -22.98
N ALA A 218 44.57 22.58 -22.18
CA ALA A 218 45.84 23.34 -22.16
C ALA A 218 45.85 24.50 -23.17
N ALA A 219 46.37 25.65 -22.68
CA ALA A 219 46.50 26.98 -23.28
C ALA A 219 45.25 27.87 -23.18
#